data_AF-A0A6G1HAE5-F1
#
_entry.id   AF-A0A6G1HAE5-F1
#
_cell.length_a   1.000
_cell.length_b   1.000
_cell.length_c   1.000
_cell.angle_alpha   90.00
_cell.angle_beta   90.00
_cell.angle_gamma   90.00
#
_symmetry.space_group_name_H-M   'P 1'
#
loop_
_entity.id
_entity.type
_entity.pdbx_description
1 polymer ?
#
loop_
_entity_poly.entity_id
_entity_poly.type
_entity_poly.pdbx_seq_one_letter_code
_entity_poly.pdbx_strand_id
1 'polypeptide(L)'
;MGRTEPSLGQPPPAHRKDQRAKFAKATITKTIPSLLASNPRAKRGADWGQLIVDPPQFPVFSHFTSGPNVITEHPKPPKTNSQKKSKRKTGKADGDQWVLVEQEPGQLEAKSQLKIRLQVLDTLTCASLLVDPSSSSNSKNWTASNVAILNMASPLRPGGGVLTGATSQEEFLCTRTTLYPSLQESFYRLPEVGGIYTPDVLVFREGGPEAKDLKREERFWINVVSAGMLRFPEVERVGQGEGKNAPSQKRRDNIPSEAWSDDDEDEDDEEDDVEEFRYANEADRAKVLAMMKAVLRIMKARLVSKVVLGAWGCGAYGNPVPEIARAWKKVLLGNTTNRKKNSKPEDWSGIEEVVFAIKDRKMAEAFARYWGPDLEVEEGPSKDVEEGADEEHDEVAALEARIAELEIQASQASTPVLQTGLENILKGLKAQLPQKEAPGAVRIEEFDAIDALDTDDE
;
A
#
# COMPACT_ATOMS: atom_id res chain seq x y z
N MET A 1 17.39 13.68 44.18
CA MET A 1 16.25 14.31 43.47
C MET A 1 15.62 13.25 42.58
N GLY A 2 14.56 12.59 43.05
CA GLY A 2 13.77 11.66 42.25
C GLY A 2 12.72 12.43 41.47
N ARG A 3 12.57 12.15 40.18
CA ARG A 3 11.49 12.73 39.36
C ARG A 3 10.14 12.35 39.97
N THR A 4 9.31 13.34 40.27
CA THR A 4 7.98 13.20 40.90
C THR A 4 6.86 12.99 39.89
N GLU A 5 7.17 12.91 38.60
CA GLU A 5 6.22 12.58 37.55
C GLU A 5 6.71 11.34 36.81
N PRO A 6 5.88 10.29 36.64
CA PRO A 6 6.23 9.17 35.79
C PRO A 6 6.38 9.72 34.37
N SER A 7 7.57 9.60 33.79
CA SER A 7 7.74 9.85 32.36
C SER A 7 6.77 8.92 31.63
N LEU A 8 5.79 9.49 30.93
CA LEU A 8 4.97 8.80 29.93
C LEU A 8 5.84 8.47 28.71
N GLY A 9 6.94 7.74 28.93
CA GLY A 9 7.75 7.21 27.85
C GLY A 9 6.96 6.09 27.19
N GLN A 10 6.90 6.09 25.86
CA GLN A 10 6.31 4.98 25.13
C GLN A 10 7.02 3.67 25.54
N PRO A 11 6.28 2.56 25.67
CA PRO A 11 6.88 1.28 26.03
C PRO A 11 7.94 0.88 24.98
N PRO A 12 8.98 0.10 25.39
CA PRO A 12 10.05 -0.27 24.47
C PRO A 12 9.52 -0.91 23.17
N PRO A 13 10.19 -0.71 22.03
CA PRO A 13 9.72 -1.19 20.70
C PRO A 13 9.35 -2.67 20.67
N ALA A 14 10.10 -3.53 21.36
CA ALA A 14 9.79 -4.95 21.50
C ALA A 14 8.43 -5.20 22.19
N HIS A 15 8.14 -4.44 23.25
CA HIS A 15 6.85 -4.53 23.94
C HIS A 15 5.70 -4.02 23.06
N ARG A 16 5.92 -2.94 22.29
CA ARG A 16 4.92 -2.43 21.33
C ARG A 16 4.62 -3.47 20.25
N LYS A 17 5.65 -4.10 19.67
CA LYS A 17 5.50 -5.19 18.71
C LYS A 17 4.72 -6.38 19.28
N ASP A 18 5.04 -6.82 20.49
CA ASP A 18 4.32 -7.92 21.15
C ASP A 18 2.86 -7.56 21.47
N GLN A 19 2.59 -6.33 21.88
CA GLN A 19 1.21 -5.84 22.09
C GLN A 19 0.43 -5.86 20.77
N ARG A 20 1.01 -5.37 19.67
CA ARG A 20 0.42 -5.44 18.33
C ARG A 20 0.15 -6.88 17.91
N ALA A 21 1.11 -7.79 18.11
CA ALA A 21 0.94 -9.21 17.80
C ALA A 21 -0.21 -9.86 18.59
N LYS A 22 -0.32 -9.55 19.90
CA LYS A 22 -1.42 -10.03 20.76
C LYS A 22 -2.77 -9.50 20.29
N PHE A 23 -2.85 -8.20 19.98
CA PHE A 23 -4.05 -7.56 19.47
C PHE A 23 -4.51 -8.14 18.13
N ALA A 24 -3.57 -8.32 17.21
CA ALA A 24 -3.81 -8.93 15.90
C ALA A 24 -4.36 -10.37 16.04
N LYS A 25 -3.73 -11.19 16.89
CA LYS A 25 -4.21 -12.55 17.19
C LYS A 25 -5.62 -12.54 17.76
N ALA A 26 -5.92 -11.66 18.71
CA ALA A 26 -7.27 -11.55 19.28
C ALA A 26 -8.29 -11.14 18.22
N THR A 27 -7.94 -10.20 17.35
CA THR A 27 -8.80 -9.75 16.25
C THR A 27 -9.11 -10.90 15.28
N ILE A 28 -8.08 -11.60 14.82
CA ILE A 28 -8.21 -12.68 13.83
C ILE A 28 -8.95 -13.89 14.40
N THR A 29 -8.70 -14.26 15.66
CA THR A 29 -9.26 -15.49 16.26
C THR A 29 -10.60 -15.29 16.96
N LYS A 30 -10.95 -14.05 17.33
CA LYS A 30 -12.19 -13.75 18.08
C LYS A 30 -13.08 -12.74 17.35
N THR A 31 -12.57 -11.54 17.06
CA THR A 31 -13.38 -10.45 16.51
C THR A 31 -13.91 -10.79 15.13
N ILE A 32 -13.03 -11.17 14.19
CA ILE A 32 -13.43 -11.49 12.82
C ILE A 32 -14.43 -12.65 12.77
N PRO A 33 -14.19 -13.82 13.42
CA PRO A 33 -15.18 -14.91 13.43
C PRO A 33 -16.55 -14.48 13.98
N SER A 34 -16.59 -13.64 15.03
CA SER A 34 -17.84 -13.10 15.57
C SER A 34 -18.56 -12.19 14.57
N LEU A 35 -17.82 -11.34 13.85
CA LEU A 35 -18.37 -10.51 12.78
C LEU A 35 -18.90 -11.35 11.62
N LEU A 36 -18.18 -12.37 11.17
CA LEU A 36 -18.62 -13.26 10.09
C LEU A 36 -19.87 -14.05 10.49
N ALA A 37 -19.95 -14.53 11.75
CA ALA A 37 -21.13 -15.25 12.25
C ALA A 37 -22.38 -14.37 12.30
N SER A 38 -22.23 -13.07 12.60
CA SER A 38 -23.33 -12.11 12.70
C SER A 38 -23.63 -11.36 11.39
N ASN A 39 -22.78 -11.49 10.37
CA ASN A 39 -22.90 -10.76 9.11
C ASN A 39 -22.75 -11.70 7.89
N PRO A 40 -23.87 -12.17 7.31
CA PRO A 40 -23.86 -13.08 6.16
C PRO A 40 -23.14 -12.52 4.93
N ARG A 41 -23.18 -11.20 4.70
CA ARG A 41 -22.49 -10.55 3.57
C ARG A 41 -20.98 -10.66 3.74
N ALA A 42 -20.46 -10.32 4.92
CA ALA A 42 -19.03 -10.42 5.21
C ALA A 42 -18.55 -11.87 5.15
N LYS A 43 -19.35 -12.81 5.67
CA LYS A 43 -19.06 -14.24 5.57
C LYS A 43 -18.93 -14.71 4.12
N ARG A 44 -19.89 -14.33 3.28
CA ARG A 44 -19.87 -14.67 1.86
C ARG A 44 -18.65 -14.08 1.15
N GLY A 45 -18.33 -12.81 1.41
CA GLY A 45 -17.13 -12.17 0.86
C GLY A 45 -15.85 -12.92 1.23
N ALA A 46 -15.71 -13.31 2.51
CA ALA A 46 -14.58 -14.08 2.99
C ALA A 46 -14.48 -15.49 2.35
N ASP A 47 -15.61 -16.19 2.21
CA ASP A 47 -15.68 -17.53 1.61
C ASP A 47 -15.42 -17.53 0.09
N TRP A 48 -15.58 -16.38 -0.58
CA TRP A 48 -15.47 -16.23 -2.05
C TRP A 48 -14.16 -15.62 -2.55
N GLY A 49 -13.14 -15.51 -1.70
CA GLY A 49 -11.79 -15.18 -2.17
C GLY A 49 -11.38 -16.11 -3.32
N GLN A 50 -11.05 -15.54 -4.48
CA GLN A 50 -10.70 -16.29 -5.68
C GLN A 50 -9.28 -15.97 -6.12
N LEU A 51 -8.45 -17.00 -6.24
CA LEU A 51 -7.14 -16.90 -6.88
C LEU A 51 -7.30 -16.75 -8.40
N ILE A 52 -6.68 -15.72 -8.96
CA ILE A 52 -6.66 -15.41 -10.39
C ILE A 52 -5.19 -15.37 -10.84
N VAL A 53 -4.85 -16.20 -11.81
CA VAL A 53 -3.50 -16.30 -12.39
C VAL A 53 -3.55 -15.81 -13.83
N ASP A 54 -2.62 -14.93 -14.20
CA ASP A 54 -2.48 -14.35 -15.53
C ASP A 54 -3.81 -13.87 -16.13
N PRO A 55 -4.46 -12.85 -15.53
CA PRO A 55 -5.74 -12.37 -16.00
C PRO A 55 -5.64 -11.87 -17.45
N PRO A 56 -6.62 -12.23 -18.30
CA PRO A 56 -6.58 -11.91 -19.72
C PRO A 56 -6.66 -10.39 -19.94
N GLN A 57 -5.99 -9.91 -20.99
CA GLN A 57 -5.98 -8.49 -21.37
C GLN A 57 -7.39 -7.92 -21.63
N PHE A 58 -8.29 -8.75 -22.15
CA PHE A 58 -9.69 -8.41 -22.37
C PHE A 58 -10.54 -9.33 -21.48
N PRO A 59 -10.79 -8.93 -20.22
CA PRO A 59 -11.53 -9.79 -19.30
C PRO A 59 -12.98 -9.94 -19.72
N VAL A 60 -13.54 -11.13 -19.50
CA VAL A 60 -14.99 -11.34 -19.49
C VAL A 60 -15.53 -10.67 -18.23
N PHE A 61 -16.53 -9.81 -18.38
CA PHE A 61 -17.10 -9.09 -17.25
C PHE A 61 -17.94 -10.03 -16.41
N SER A 62 -17.71 -10.00 -15.10
CA SER A 62 -18.50 -10.77 -14.15
C SER A 62 -18.90 -9.87 -12.99
N HIS A 63 -20.20 -9.87 -12.69
CA HIS A 63 -20.74 -9.16 -11.53
C HIS A 63 -21.68 -10.08 -10.75
N PHE A 64 -21.86 -9.75 -9.46
CA PHE A 64 -22.70 -10.52 -8.56
C PHE A 64 -24.11 -9.92 -8.51
N THR A 65 -25.14 -10.74 -8.71
CA THR A 65 -26.55 -10.33 -8.63
C THR A 65 -27.36 -11.26 -7.73
N SER A 66 -28.30 -10.71 -6.94
CA SER A 66 -29.36 -11.48 -6.29
C SER A 66 -30.50 -11.66 -7.28
N GLY A 67 -30.95 -12.88 -7.49
CA GLY A 67 -32.19 -13.13 -8.24
C GLY A 67 -32.88 -14.41 -7.78
N PRO A 68 -34.21 -14.41 -7.60
CA PRO A 68 -34.97 -15.64 -7.44
C PRO A 68 -35.08 -16.32 -8.81
N ASN A 69 -34.50 -17.53 -8.94
CA ASN A 69 -34.43 -18.39 -10.13
C ASN A 69 -33.49 -17.94 -11.26
N VAL A 70 -32.28 -18.51 -11.27
CA VAL A 70 -31.58 -18.81 -12.52
C VAL A 70 -31.57 -20.33 -12.68
N ILE A 71 -32.27 -20.81 -13.70
CA ILE A 71 -32.34 -22.23 -14.08
C ILE A 71 -30.93 -22.62 -14.55
N THR A 72 -30.21 -23.42 -13.77
CA THR A 72 -29.05 -24.14 -14.28
C THR A 72 -29.54 -25.23 -15.24
N GLU A 73 -29.44 -24.97 -16.55
CA GLU A 73 -29.53 -26.05 -17.53
C GLU A 73 -28.26 -26.91 -17.45
N HIS A 74 -28.27 -27.89 -16.56
CA HIS A 74 -27.41 -29.05 -16.73
C HIS A 74 -27.90 -29.85 -17.95
N PRO A 75 -26.99 -30.33 -18.83
CA PRO A 75 -27.39 -31.22 -19.90
C PRO A 75 -28.02 -32.47 -19.30
N LYS A 76 -29.31 -32.69 -19.60
CA LYS A 76 -30.05 -33.85 -19.09
C LYS A 76 -29.48 -35.14 -19.71
N PRO A 77 -29.14 -36.17 -18.92
CA PRO A 77 -28.96 -37.50 -19.45
C PRO A 77 -30.31 -38.01 -20.01
N PRO A 78 -30.28 -38.94 -21.00
CA PRO A 78 -31.48 -39.33 -21.75
C PRO A 78 -32.53 -39.95 -20.84
N LYS A 79 -33.78 -39.51 -21.00
CA LYS A 79 -34.94 -39.95 -20.20
C LYS A 79 -35.38 -41.36 -20.60
N THR A 80 -35.50 -42.25 -19.63
CA THR A 80 -36.38 -43.43 -19.72
C THR A 80 -37.69 -43.14 -18.96
N ASN A 81 -38.81 -43.38 -19.63
CA ASN A 81 -40.18 -43.17 -19.14
C ASN A 81 -40.52 -44.06 -17.94
N SER A 82 -41.03 -43.48 -16.85
CA SER A 82 -42.25 -43.98 -16.19
C SER A 82 -42.63 -43.21 -14.91
N GLN A 83 -43.90 -42.82 -14.87
CA GLN A 83 -44.81 -42.74 -13.71
C GLN A 83 -44.82 -41.51 -12.76
N LYS A 84 -45.97 -40.82 -12.85
CA LYS A 84 -46.57 -39.89 -11.87
C LYS A 84 -46.69 -40.50 -10.47
N LYS A 85 -46.40 -39.71 -9.43
CA LYS A 85 -47.12 -39.75 -8.14
C LYS A 85 -46.91 -38.46 -7.34
N SER A 86 -48.01 -37.95 -6.77
CA SER A 86 -48.12 -36.77 -5.92
C SER A 86 -47.44 -36.95 -4.56
N LYS A 87 -46.92 -35.88 -3.93
CA LYS A 87 -47.31 -35.43 -2.57
C LYS A 87 -46.52 -34.22 -2.04
N ARG A 88 -47.29 -33.37 -1.35
CA ARG A 88 -46.99 -32.55 -0.14
C ARG A 88 -46.05 -31.35 -0.24
N LYS A 89 -46.66 -30.19 0.06
CA LYS A 89 -46.06 -28.96 0.59
C LYS A 89 -45.16 -29.26 1.81
N THR A 90 -43.90 -28.87 1.70
CA THR A 90 -43.04 -28.49 2.82
C THR A 90 -42.48 -27.11 2.48
N GLY A 91 -42.58 -26.17 3.43
CA GLY A 91 -42.08 -24.80 3.27
C GLY A 91 -40.59 -24.83 2.95
N LYS A 92 -40.20 -24.22 1.85
CA LYS A 92 -38.81 -24.11 1.41
C LYS A 92 -38.33 -22.74 1.86
N ALA A 93 -37.29 -22.72 2.70
CA ALA A 93 -36.54 -21.50 2.98
C ALA A 93 -36.04 -20.92 1.65
N ASP A 94 -36.36 -19.65 1.41
CA ASP A 94 -35.86 -18.88 0.27
C ASP A 94 -34.35 -18.68 0.44
N GLY A 95 -33.58 -19.67 -0.02
CA GLY A 95 -32.16 -19.53 -0.24
C GLY A 95 -31.96 -18.78 -1.54
N ASP A 96 -31.70 -17.47 -1.47
CA ASP A 96 -31.24 -16.68 -2.60
C ASP A 96 -30.01 -17.37 -3.21
N GLN A 97 -30.15 -17.89 -4.43
CA GLN A 97 -29.08 -18.52 -5.19
C GLN A 97 -28.36 -17.42 -5.98
N TRP A 98 -27.13 -17.10 -5.56
CA TRP A 98 -26.29 -16.10 -6.20
C TRP A 98 -25.39 -16.76 -7.25
N VAL A 99 -25.35 -16.22 -8.46
CA VAL A 99 -24.64 -16.80 -9.61
C VAL A 99 -23.67 -15.76 -10.18
N LEU A 100 -22.50 -16.19 -10.64
CA LEU A 100 -21.62 -15.37 -11.47
C LEU A 100 -22.31 -15.17 -12.82
N VAL A 101 -22.70 -13.94 -13.11
CA VAL A 101 -23.26 -13.59 -14.43
C VAL A 101 -22.13 -13.08 -15.30
N GLU A 102 -21.74 -13.87 -16.30
CA GLU A 102 -20.87 -13.41 -17.37
C GLU A 102 -21.70 -12.52 -18.29
N GLN A 103 -21.27 -11.27 -18.49
CA GLN A 103 -21.83 -10.39 -19.49
C GLN A 103 -20.84 -10.22 -20.65
N GLU A 104 -21.33 -10.47 -21.86
CA GLU A 104 -20.70 -9.98 -23.10
C GLU A 104 -20.53 -8.46 -22.99
N PRO A 105 -19.45 -7.85 -23.53
CA PRO A 105 -19.23 -6.41 -23.50
C PRO A 105 -20.36 -5.65 -24.23
N GLY A 106 -21.47 -5.38 -23.54
CA GLY A 106 -22.40 -4.33 -23.93
C GLY A 106 -21.60 -3.05 -24.02
N GLN A 107 -21.83 -2.24 -25.06
CA GLN A 107 -21.14 -0.98 -25.32
C GLN A 107 -21.15 -0.11 -24.05
N LEU A 108 -20.11 -0.20 -23.22
CA LEU A 108 -19.92 0.70 -22.10
C LEU A 108 -19.75 2.09 -22.72
N GLU A 109 -20.75 2.94 -22.56
CA GLU A 109 -20.71 4.28 -23.11
C GLU A 109 -19.48 5.01 -22.56
N ALA A 110 -18.63 5.49 -23.47
CA ALA A 110 -17.41 6.19 -23.14
C ALA A 110 -17.72 7.60 -22.60
N LYS A 111 -17.91 7.76 -21.28
CA LYS A 111 -18.17 9.07 -20.68
C LYS A 111 -17.59 9.23 -19.26
N SER A 112 -16.27 9.21 -19.15
CA SER A 112 -15.50 10.09 -18.25
C SER A 112 -14.01 9.89 -18.48
N GLN A 113 -13.23 10.97 -18.39
CA GLN A 113 -11.77 10.89 -18.35
C GLN A 113 -11.37 10.27 -17.01
N LEU A 114 -10.47 9.27 -17.03
CA LEU A 114 -9.93 8.66 -15.82
C LEU A 114 -9.34 9.75 -14.91
N LYS A 115 -9.93 9.96 -13.72
CA LYS A 115 -9.38 10.86 -12.71
C LYS A 115 -8.28 10.13 -11.94
N ILE A 116 -7.09 10.74 -11.86
CA ILE A 116 -5.96 10.20 -11.10
C ILE A 116 -5.49 11.25 -10.12
N ARG A 117 -5.35 10.89 -8.84
CA ARG A 117 -4.77 11.75 -7.81
C ARG A 117 -4.02 10.95 -6.75
N LEU A 118 -3.31 11.65 -5.88
CA LEU A 118 -2.66 11.12 -4.69
C LEU A 118 -3.30 11.74 -3.45
N GLN A 119 -3.47 10.92 -2.41
CA GLN A 119 -3.89 11.37 -1.08
C GLN A 119 -2.88 10.92 -0.03
N VAL A 120 -2.48 11.84 0.84
CA VAL A 120 -1.56 11.56 1.96
C VAL A 120 -2.33 10.95 3.13
N LEU A 121 -2.72 9.67 2.98
CA LEU A 121 -3.62 8.94 3.87
C LEU A 121 -3.33 7.44 3.85
N ASP A 122 -3.79 6.71 4.87
CA ASP A 122 -3.82 5.25 4.80
C ASP A 122 -4.91 4.74 3.83
N THR A 123 -4.69 3.53 3.29
CA THR A 123 -5.53 2.92 2.26
C THR A 123 -7.02 2.85 2.64
N LEU A 124 -7.35 2.53 3.90
CA LEU A 124 -8.75 2.38 4.31
C LEU A 124 -9.43 3.72 4.55
N THR A 125 -8.70 4.71 5.06
CA THR A 125 -9.23 6.08 5.20
C THR A 125 -9.52 6.69 3.84
N CYS A 126 -8.60 6.57 2.88
CA CYS A 126 -8.82 6.95 1.48
C CYS A 126 -10.05 6.23 0.89
N ALA A 127 -10.15 4.90 1.06
CA ALA A 127 -11.30 4.14 0.58
C ALA A 127 -12.63 4.61 1.18
N SER A 128 -12.65 5.00 2.46
CA SER A 128 -13.87 5.49 3.13
C SER A 128 -14.42 6.77 2.49
N LEU A 129 -13.53 7.66 2.00
CA LEU A 129 -13.90 8.90 1.31
C LEU A 129 -14.50 8.64 -0.08
N LEU A 130 -14.13 7.52 -0.71
CA LEU A 130 -14.62 7.14 -2.04
C LEU A 130 -15.95 6.39 -2.02
N VAL A 131 -16.27 5.74 -0.90
CA VAL A 131 -17.53 5.03 -0.72
C VAL A 131 -18.66 6.04 -0.57
N ASP A 132 -19.54 6.08 -1.56
CA ASP A 132 -20.71 6.95 -1.57
C ASP A 132 -21.77 6.45 -0.55
N PRO A 133 -22.14 7.27 0.46
CA PRO A 133 -23.19 6.92 1.42
C PRO A 133 -24.57 6.73 0.78
N SER A 134 -24.84 7.41 -0.34
CA SER A 134 -26.15 7.40 -1.00
C SER A 134 -26.40 6.14 -1.83
N SER A 135 -25.34 5.47 -2.27
CA SER A 135 -25.42 4.17 -2.98
C SER A 135 -25.91 3.02 -2.10
N SER A 136 -25.98 3.18 -0.76
CA SER A 136 -26.46 2.14 0.16
C SER A 136 -27.96 2.13 0.41
N SER A 137 -28.74 3.14 0.00
CA SER A 137 -30.11 3.32 0.53
C SER A 137 -31.28 3.15 -0.45
N ASN A 138 -31.10 3.08 -1.79
CA ASN A 138 -32.28 3.11 -2.67
C ASN A 138 -32.24 2.39 -4.04
N SER A 139 -31.23 1.59 -4.36
CA SER A 139 -31.30 0.73 -5.55
C SER A 139 -31.77 -0.68 -5.17
N LYS A 140 -32.84 -1.17 -5.80
CA LYS A 140 -33.22 -2.59 -5.79
C LYS A 140 -32.19 -3.51 -6.48
N ASN A 141 -31.03 -2.96 -6.86
CA ASN A 141 -29.89 -3.64 -7.43
C ASN A 141 -28.69 -3.47 -6.49
N TRP A 142 -28.39 -4.52 -5.73
CA TRP A 142 -27.21 -4.69 -4.87
C TRP A 142 -25.90 -4.74 -5.67
N THR A 143 -25.67 -3.84 -6.62
CA THR A 143 -24.40 -3.79 -7.34
C THR A 143 -23.29 -3.49 -6.34
N ALA A 144 -22.29 -4.37 -6.33
CA ALA A 144 -21.15 -4.42 -5.42
C ALA A 144 -20.57 -3.04 -5.09
N SER A 145 -19.95 -2.92 -3.91
CA SER A 145 -19.15 -1.74 -3.58
C SER A 145 -18.27 -1.37 -4.76
N ASN A 146 -18.45 -0.15 -5.26
CA ASN A 146 -17.80 0.31 -6.48
C ASN A 146 -16.32 0.69 -6.27
N VAL A 147 -15.82 0.47 -5.05
CA VAL A 147 -14.46 0.75 -4.61
C VAL A 147 -13.71 -0.56 -4.41
N ALA A 148 -12.56 -0.72 -5.06
CA ALA A 148 -11.61 -1.77 -4.74
C ALA A 148 -10.27 -1.19 -4.31
N ILE A 149 -9.60 -1.86 -3.38
CA ILE A 149 -8.26 -1.50 -2.93
C ILE A 149 -7.26 -2.57 -3.34
N LEU A 150 -6.00 -2.16 -3.53
CA LEU A 150 -4.87 -3.08 -3.60
C LEU A 150 -4.36 -3.38 -2.18
N ASN A 151 -4.48 -4.64 -1.76
CA ASN A 151 -3.66 -5.17 -0.66
C ASN A 151 -2.29 -5.51 -1.26
N MET A 152 -1.26 -4.81 -0.78
CA MET A 152 0.16 -5.00 -1.11
C MET A 152 0.68 -6.27 -0.41
N ALA A 153 0.11 -7.40 -0.81
CA ALA A 153 0.16 -8.65 -0.07
C ALA A 153 1.54 -9.28 -0.09
N SER A 154 1.83 -10.07 0.94
CA SER A 154 2.97 -10.96 0.90
C SER A 154 2.80 -12.02 -0.18
N PRO A 155 3.81 -12.28 -1.03
CA PRO A 155 3.71 -13.39 -1.96
C PRO A 155 3.85 -14.75 -1.24
N LEU A 156 4.27 -14.76 0.04
CA LEU A 156 4.71 -15.95 0.73
C LEU A 156 3.76 -16.45 1.81
N ARG A 157 3.04 -15.54 2.50
CA ARG A 157 2.24 -15.88 3.68
C ARG A 157 0.96 -15.03 3.74
N PRO A 158 -0.19 -15.64 4.05
CA PRO A 158 -1.42 -14.90 4.32
C PRO A 158 -1.26 -13.82 5.38
N GLY A 159 -1.56 -12.57 5.03
CA GLY A 159 -1.49 -11.45 5.97
C GLY A 159 -0.08 -11.10 6.43
N GLY A 160 0.96 -11.54 5.70
CA GLY A 160 2.34 -11.16 5.96
C GLY A 160 2.82 -11.51 7.37
N GLY A 161 3.19 -10.48 8.13
CA GLY A 161 3.66 -10.52 9.50
C GLY A 161 2.60 -10.16 10.55
N VAL A 162 1.31 -10.23 10.21
CA VAL A 162 0.21 -9.75 11.09
C VAL A 162 0.23 -10.42 12.47
N LEU A 163 0.49 -11.72 12.53
CA LEU A 163 0.57 -12.48 13.79
C LEU A 163 1.85 -12.22 14.58
N THR A 164 2.82 -11.52 13.99
CA THR A 164 4.12 -11.15 14.59
C THR A 164 4.21 -9.65 14.91
N GLY A 165 3.12 -8.90 14.76
CA GLY A 165 3.07 -7.48 15.12
C GLY A 165 3.78 -6.55 14.15
N ALA A 166 3.94 -6.99 12.89
CA ALA A 166 4.41 -6.13 11.81
C ALA A 166 3.39 -5.02 11.50
N THR A 167 3.88 -3.92 10.93
CA THR A 167 3.15 -2.65 10.76
C THR A 167 3.07 -2.23 9.29
N SER A 168 3.16 -3.16 8.34
CA SER A 168 2.97 -2.83 6.93
C SER A 168 1.47 -2.75 6.58
N GLN A 169 1.19 -2.25 5.37
CA GLN A 169 -0.18 -2.03 4.89
C GLN A 169 -1.05 -3.30 4.99
N GLU A 170 -0.53 -4.47 4.59
CA GLU A 170 -1.27 -5.74 4.64
C GLU A 170 -1.75 -6.09 6.05
N GLU A 171 -0.89 -5.93 7.07
CA GLU A 171 -1.20 -6.22 8.46
C GLU A 171 -2.29 -5.30 9.01
N PHE A 172 -2.25 -4.02 8.64
CA PHE A 172 -3.32 -3.07 8.96
C PHE A 172 -4.64 -3.48 8.30
N LEU A 173 -4.63 -3.88 7.03
CA LEU A 173 -5.83 -4.38 6.35
C LEU A 173 -6.39 -5.62 7.05
N CYS A 174 -5.53 -6.57 7.42
CA CYS A 174 -5.94 -7.83 8.06
C CYS A 174 -6.51 -7.63 9.47
N THR A 175 -6.11 -6.57 10.18
CA THR A 175 -6.60 -6.26 11.53
C THR A 175 -7.75 -5.27 11.57
N ARG A 176 -8.09 -4.63 10.45
CA ARG A 176 -9.17 -3.65 10.37
C ARG A 176 -10.35 -4.08 9.50
N THR A 177 -10.21 -5.21 8.82
CA THR A 177 -11.21 -5.71 7.88
C THR A 177 -11.44 -7.22 8.00
N THR A 178 -12.50 -7.71 7.37
CA THR A 178 -12.77 -9.15 7.28
C THR A 178 -11.97 -9.87 6.18
N LEU A 179 -10.87 -9.28 5.70
CA LEU A 179 -10.05 -9.81 4.61
C LEU A 179 -9.32 -11.11 4.98
N TYR A 180 -8.73 -11.17 6.17
CA TYR A 180 -7.76 -12.21 6.54
C TYR A 180 -8.25 -13.66 6.28
N PRO A 181 -9.49 -14.06 6.63
CA PRO A 181 -9.97 -15.41 6.37
C PRO A 181 -10.09 -15.78 4.88
N SER A 182 -10.14 -14.80 3.96
CA SER A 182 -10.16 -15.04 2.52
C SER A 182 -8.77 -15.35 1.94
N LEU A 183 -7.70 -15.03 2.67
CA LEU A 183 -6.31 -15.28 2.28
C LEU A 183 -5.95 -16.74 2.61
N GLN A 184 -6.54 -17.68 1.89
CA GLN A 184 -6.36 -19.11 2.16
C GLN A 184 -4.91 -19.53 1.93
N GLU A 185 -4.35 -20.35 2.82
CA GLU A 185 -2.98 -20.88 2.67
C GLU A 185 -2.77 -21.61 1.34
N SER A 186 -3.81 -22.27 0.81
CA SER A 186 -3.80 -22.96 -0.49
C SER A 186 -3.55 -22.05 -1.69
N PHE A 187 -3.76 -20.73 -1.56
CA PHE A 187 -3.46 -19.76 -2.60
C PHE A 187 -1.98 -19.35 -2.62
N TYR A 188 -1.20 -19.71 -1.60
CA TYR A 188 0.19 -19.30 -1.45
C TYR A 188 1.15 -20.41 -1.88
N ARG A 189 2.26 -20.09 -2.55
CA ARG A 189 2.76 -18.73 -2.86
C ARG A 189 1.94 -18.07 -3.98
N LEU A 190 1.68 -16.76 -3.83
CA LEU A 190 0.91 -16.01 -4.81
C LEU A 190 1.61 -16.05 -6.20
N PRO A 191 0.84 -16.05 -7.30
CA PRO A 191 1.40 -15.99 -8.64
C PRO A 191 2.16 -14.67 -8.86
N GLU A 192 3.19 -14.69 -9.70
CA GLU A 192 3.91 -13.46 -10.07
C GLU A 192 3.00 -12.50 -10.83
N VAL A 193 2.14 -12.99 -11.72
CA VAL A 193 1.18 -12.18 -12.48
C VAL A 193 -0.22 -12.65 -12.11
N GLY A 194 -0.92 -11.88 -11.27
CA GLY A 194 -2.23 -12.25 -10.74
C GLY A 194 -2.40 -11.85 -9.29
N GLY A 195 -3.35 -12.46 -8.61
CA GLY A 195 -3.65 -12.19 -7.21
C GLY A 195 -4.94 -12.84 -6.74
N ILE A 196 -5.35 -12.57 -5.51
CA ILE A 196 -6.62 -13.00 -4.95
C ILE A 196 -7.60 -11.83 -5.05
N TYR A 197 -8.78 -12.06 -5.63
CA TYR A 197 -9.88 -11.11 -5.54
C TYR A 197 -10.85 -11.52 -4.43
N THR A 198 -11.10 -10.61 -3.49
CA THR A 198 -12.05 -10.81 -2.38
C THR A 198 -13.13 -9.73 -2.45
N PRO A 199 -14.39 -10.08 -2.76
CA PRO A 199 -15.50 -9.13 -2.73
C PRO A 199 -16.04 -8.92 -1.32
N ASP A 200 -16.85 -7.87 -1.12
CA ASP A 200 -17.66 -7.68 0.11
C ASP A 200 -16.82 -7.74 1.40
N VAL A 201 -15.62 -7.16 1.40
CA VAL A 201 -14.79 -7.04 2.59
C VAL A 201 -15.33 -5.91 3.47
N LEU A 202 -15.70 -6.25 4.70
CA LEU A 202 -16.20 -5.29 5.68
C LEU A 202 -15.03 -4.59 6.37
N VAL A 203 -15.00 -3.26 6.32
CA VAL A 203 -14.13 -2.44 7.16
C VAL A 203 -14.85 -2.16 8.48
N PHE A 204 -14.26 -2.58 9.59
CA PHE A 204 -14.90 -2.51 10.90
C PHE A 204 -14.09 -1.75 11.96
N ARG A 205 -12.93 -1.21 11.62
CA ARG A 205 -12.04 -0.53 12.56
C ARG A 205 -11.33 0.66 11.91
N GLU A 206 -11.25 1.75 12.66
CA GLU A 206 -10.52 2.97 12.24
C GLU A 206 -9.00 2.77 12.20
N GLY A 207 -8.27 3.77 11.72
CA GLY A 207 -6.81 3.79 11.72
C GLY A 207 -6.23 4.42 12.99
N GLY A 208 -4.91 4.36 13.14
CA GLY A 208 -4.18 5.06 14.20
C GLY A 208 -3.82 4.22 15.44
N PRO A 209 -3.04 4.80 16.38
CA PRO A 209 -2.45 4.10 17.53
C PRO A 209 -3.48 3.57 18.55
N GLU A 210 -4.67 4.18 18.62
CA GLU A 210 -5.76 3.76 19.51
C GLU A 210 -6.98 3.19 18.76
N ALA A 211 -6.78 2.65 17.55
CA ALA A 211 -7.84 2.26 16.63
C ALA A 211 -9.01 1.48 17.29
N LYS A 212 -10.20 2.09 17.32
CA LYS A 212 -11.43 1.51 17.85
C LYS A 212 -12.26 0.87 16.75
N ASP A 213 -13.05 -0.13 17.14
CA ASP A 213 -14.04 -0.71 16.25
C ASP A 213 -15.10 0.35 15.90
N LEU A 214 -15.36 0.52 14.61
CA LEU A 214 -16.37 1.41 14.07
C LEU A 214 -17.77 0.98 14.54
N LYS A 215 -18.64 1.96 14.78
CA LYS A 215 -20.06 1.70 15.00
C LYS A 215 -20.65 1.07 13.74
N ARG A 216 -21.73 0.30 13.90
CA ARG A 216 -22.30 -0.49 12.80
C ARG A 216 -22.65 0.37 11.58
N GLU A 217 -23.06 1.61 11.81
CA GLU A 217 -23.50 2.59 10.81
C GLU A 217 -22.34 3.25 10.07
N GLU A 218 -21.15 3.26 10.67
CA GLU A 218 -19.91 3.83 10.11
C GLU A 218 -19.10 2.78 9.33
N ARG A 219 -19.47 1.51 9.43
CA ARG A 219 -18.82 0.43 8.70
C ARG A 219 -19.17 0.49 7.23
N PHE A 220 -18.18 0.24 6.39
CA PHE A 220 -18.32 0.29 4.95
C PHE A 220 -17.72 -0.94 4.29
N TRP A 221 -18.06 -1.14 3.02
CA TRP A 221 -17.74 -2.33 2.25
C TRP A 221 -16.81 -1.97 1.11
N ILE A 222 -15.79 -2.76 0.90
CA ILE A 222 -14.83 -2.62 -0.21
C ILE A 222 -14.60 -3.97 -0.88
N ASN A 223 -14.07 -3.95 -2.10
CA ASN A 223 -13.44 -5.13 -2.68
C ASN A 223 -11.91 -5.04 -2.50
N VAL A 224 -11.23 -6.17 -2.50
CA VAL A 224 -9.77 -6.21 -2.33
C VAL A 224 -9.15 -7.08 -3.41
N VAL A 225 -8.08 -6.58 -4.03
CA VAL A 225 -7.14 -7.41 -4.80
C VAL A 225 -5.87 -7.56 -3.98
N SER A 226 -5.54 -8.78 -3.59
CA SER A 226 -4.29 -9.13 -2.90
C SER A 226 -3.27 -9.63 -3.91
N ALA A 227 -2.19 -8.88 -4.11
CA ALA A 227 -1.13 -9.25 -5.04
C ALA A 227 0.26 -8.95 -4.44
N GLY A 228 1.23 -9.81 -4.76
CA GLY A 228 2.62 -9.66 -4.29
C GLY A 228 3.52 -8.93 -5.29
N MET A 229 4.34 -8.00 -4.79
CA MET A 229 5.37 -7.31 -5.57
C MET A 229 6.72 -8.06 -5.52
N LEU A 230 7.59 -7.78 -6.48
CA LEU A 230 8.99 -8.18 -6.47
C LEU A 230 9.66 -7.75 -5.16
N ARG A 231 10.45 -8.65 -4.56
CA ARG A 231 11.13 -8.42 -3.28
C ARG A 231 12.62 -8.23 -3.51
N PHE A 232 13.14 -7.12 -3.01
CA PHE A 232 14.56 -6.76 -3.05
C PHE A 232 15.16 -6.93 -4.46
N PRO A 233 14.59 -6.26 -5.48
CA PRO A 233 15.20 -6.26 -6.81
C PRO A 233 16.61 -5.70 -6.76
N GLU A 234 17.44 -6.13 -7.71
CA GLU A 234 18.73 -5.51 -7.92
C GLU A 234 18.54 -4.08 -8.44
N VAL A 235 19.17 -3.12 -7.78
CA VAL A 235 19.07 -1.69 -8.10
C VAL A 235 20.44 -1.09 -8.32
N GLU A 236 20.51 -0.12 -9.21
CA GLU A 236 21.71 0.67 -9.48
C GLU A 236 21.44 2.14 -9.14
N ARG A 237 22.47 2.81 -8.62
CA ARG A 237 22.43 4.25 -8.38
C ARG A 237 22.47 4.98 -9.71
N VAL A 238 21.58 5.93 -9.89
CA VAL A 238 21.60 6.85 -11.03
C VAL A 238 22.68 7.89 -10.72
N GLY A 239 23.82 7.80 -11.40
CA GLY A 239 24.85 8.83 -11.32
C GLY A 239 24.37 10.11 -12.03
N GLN A 240 24.59 11.27 -11.41
CA GLN A 240 24.63 12.54 -12.15
C GLN A 240 25.58 12.36 -13.35
N GLY A 241 25.14 12.82 -14.51
CA GLY A 241 25.67 12.42 -15.82
C GLY A 241 27.18 12.32 -15.90
N GLU A 242 27.62 11.29 -16.62
CA GLU A 242 28.96 11.18 -17.21
C GLU A 242 29.41 12.57 -17.69
N GLY A 243 30.43 13.13 -17.03
CA GLY A 243 31.17 14.25 -17.56
C GLY A 243 31.58 13.88 -18.97
N LYS A 244 30.99 14.56 -19.96
CA LYS A 244 31.42 14.49 -21.35
C LYS A 244 32.94 14.65 -21.34
N ASN A 245 33.64 13.64 -21.82
CA ASN A 245 35.03 13.76 -22.23
C ASN A 245 35.14 14.95 -23.21
N ALA A 246 35.44 16.14 -22.69
CA ALA A 246 35.85 17.28 -23.47
C ALA A 246 37.36 17.10 -23.74
N PRO A 247 37.81 17.16 -25.01
CA PRO A 247 39.22 16.98 -25.32
C PRO A 247 40.03 18.20 -24.87
N SER A 248 41.22 17.94 -24.36
CA SER A 248 42.23 18.92 -23.99
C SER A 248 42.50 19.94 -25.10
N GLN A 249 42.31 21.24 -24.86
CA GLN A 249 42.94 22.28 -25.66
C GLN A 249 43.16 23.61 -24.91
N LYS A 250 44.41 23.78 -24.49
CA LYS A 250 45.27 24.98 -24.47
C LYS A 250 44.63 26.40 -24.37
N ARG A 251 45.12 27.11 -23.34
CA ARG A 251 45.58 28.53 -23.28
C ARG A 251 44.53 29.63 -23.45
N ARG A 252 44.42 30.50 -22.44
CA ARG A 252 44.82 31.93 -22.51
C ARG A 252 44.75 32.66 -21.15
N ASP A 253 45.92 33.11 -20.73
CA ASP A 253 46.32 34.33 -20.03
C ASP A 253 45.26 35.35 -19.54
N ASN A 254 45.30 35.61 -18.22
CA ASN A 254 45.53 36.90 -17.52
C ASN A 254 44.44 38.01 -17.40
N ILE A 255 44.44 38.62 -16.18
CA ILE A 255 43.99 39.96 -15.69
C ILE A 255 42.48 40.14 -15.32
N PRO A 256 42.12 41.03 -14.35
CA PRO A 256 42.28 40.98 -12.88
C PRO A 256 40.94 41.05 -12.12
N SER A 257 41.06 40.92 -10.79
CA SER A 257 40.06 41.21 -9.76
C SER A 257 39.46 42.63 -9.81
N GLU A 258 38.25 42.70 -9.23
CA GLU A 258 37.51 43.88 -8.73
C GLU A 258 36.53 44.55 -9.69
N ALA A 259 35.23 44.30 -9.49
CA ALA A 259 34.26 45.25 -8.93
C ALA A 259 32.82 44.74 -9.08
N TRP A 260 31.94 45.22 -8.21
CA TRP A 260 30.46 45.12 -8.19
C TRP A 260 29.88 43.81 -7.63
N SER A 261 28.87 43.79 -6.76
CA SER A 261 28.29 44.64 -5.71
C SER A 261 26.96 43.96 -5.36
N ASP A 262 26.68 43.78 -4.08
CA ASP A 262 25.38 43.70 -3.39
C ASP A 262 24.18 42.95 -4.02
N ASP A 263 23.55 42.20 -3.12
CA ASP A 263 22.15 41.74 -3.13
C ASP A 263 21.76 40.69 -4.17
N ASP A 264 21.97 39.43 -3.79
CA ASP A 264 20.91 38.42 -3.76
C ASP A 264 21.41 37.30 -2.82
N GLU A 265 20.95 37.32 -1.56
CA GLU A 265 20.94 36.11 -0.72
C GLU A 265 19.94 35.15 -1.38
N ASP A 266 20.41 34.43 -2.41
CA ASP A 266 19.76 33.21 -2.84
C ASP A 266 19.74 32.30 -1.61
N GLU A 267 18.56 32.13 -1.01
CA GLU A 267 18.27 31.04 -0.10
C GLU A 267 18.80 29.78 -0.79
N ASP A 268 19.89 29.22 -0.25
CA ASP A 268 20.35 27.88 -0.58
C ASP A 268 19.18 26.96 -0.23
N ASP A 269 18.26 26.77 -1.18
CA ASP A 269 17.39 25.60 -1.25
C ASP A 269 18.37 24.43 -1.25
N GLU A 270 18.64 23.86 -0.07
CA GLU A 270 19.30 22.58 0.09
C GLU A 270 18.49 21.58 -0.72
N GLU A 271 18.83 21.42 -2.01
CA GLU A 271 18.35 20.32 -2.83
C GLU A 271 18.88 19.08 -2.11
N ASP A 272 18.06 18.50 -1.24
CA ASP A 272 18.28 17.20 -0.64
C ASP A 272 18.79 16.29 -1.76
N ASP A 273 20.09 15.92 -1.69
CA ASP A 273 20.77 15.02 -2.61
C ASP A 273 20.16 13.61 -2.43
N VAL A 274 18.90 13.43 -2.82
CA VAL A 274 18.19 12.17 -2.72
C VAL A 274 18.80 11.23 -3.74
N GLU A 275 19.64 10.31 -3.27
CA GLU A 275 20.26 9.28 -4.10
C GLU A 275 19.18 8.51 -4.89
N GLU A 276 19.10 8.74 -6.20
CA GLU A 276 18.10 8.10 -7.04
C GLU A 276 18.54 6.66 -7.40
N PHE A 277 17.67 5.69 -7.14
CA PHE A 277 17.87 4.29 -7.52
C PHE A 277 16.91 3.88 -8.63
N ARG A 278 17.39 3.00 -9.53
CA ARG A 278 16.58 2.39 -10.59
C ARG A 278 16.83 0.87 -10.63
N TYR A 279 15.92 0.10 -11.21
CA TYR A 279 16.16 -1.34 -11.38
C TYR A 279 17.37 -1.58 -12.31
N ALA A 280 18.26 -2.48 -11.92
CA ALA A 280 19.39 -2.87 -12.75
C ALA A 280 18.93 -3.63 -14.00
N ASN A 281 17.86 -4.43 -13.87
CA ASN A 281 17.39 -5.34 -14.92
C ASN A 281 16.08 -4.87 -15.56
N GLU A 282 16.05 -4.77 -16.89
CA GLU A 282 14.82 -4.46 -17.64
C GLU A 282 13.75 -5.55 -17.48
N ALA A 283 14.16 -6.80 -17.19
CA ALA A 283 13.24 -7.89 -16.89
C ALA A 283 12.40 -7.61 -15.63
N ASP A 284 12.99 -6.99 -14.61
CA ASP A 284 12.29 -6.61 -13.38
C ASP A 284 11.28 -5.49 -13.67
N ARG A 285 11.65 -4.47 -14.46
CA ARG A 285 10.71 -3.45 -14.96
C ARG A 285 9.53 -4.09 -15.68
N ALA A 286 9.81 -5.01 -16.62
CA ALA A 286 8.77 -5.68 -17.38
C ALA A 286 7.84 -6.52 -16.49
N LYS A 287 8.39 -7.18 -15.47
CA LYS A 287 7.64 -7.97 -14.49
C LYS A 287 6.71 -7.08 -13.65
N VAL A 288 7.21 -5.95 -13.13
CA VAL A 288 6.42 -4.96 -12.38
C VAL A 288 5.26 -4.42 -13.22
N LEU A 289 5.50 -4.10 -14.51
CA LEU A 289 4.44 -3.66 -15.41
C LEU A 289 3.37 -4.75 -15.64
N ALA A 290 3.77 -6.02 -15.75
CA ALA A 290 2.84 -7.13 -15.89
C ALA A 290 1.99 -7.33 -14.61
N MET A 291 2.60 -7.25 -13.44
CA MET A 291 1.95 -7.27 -12.13
C MET A 291 0.89 -6.19 -11.99
N MET A 292 1.24 -4.94 -12.28
CA MET A 292 0.33 -3.79 -12.20
C MET A 292 -0.86 -3.93 -13.16
N LYS A 293 -0.62 -4.38 -14.40
CA LYS A 293 -1.69 -4.66 -15.36
C LYS A 293 -2.61 -5.79 -14.87
N ALA A 294 -2.06 -6.84 -14.27
CA ALA A 294 -2.86 -7.93 -13.74
C ALA A 294 -3.84 -7.46 -12.66
N VAL A 295 -3.38 -6.61 -11.74
CA VAL A 295 -4.24 -5.99 -10.71
C VAL A 295 -5.39 -5.22 -11.35
N LEU A 296 -5.09 -4.33 -12.31
CA LEU A 296 -6.12 -3.52 -12.97
C LEU A 296 -7.08 -4.37 -13.83
N ARG A 297 -6.60 -5.43 -14.49
CA ARG A 297 -7.46 -6.38 -15.22
C ARG A 297 -8.44 -7.08 -14.30
N ILE A 298 -7.98 -7.51 -13.12
CA ILE A 298 -8.85 -8.13 -12.11
C ILE A 298 -9.92 -7.13 -11.67
N MET A 299 -9.56 -5.88 -11.37
CA MET A 299 -10.52 -4.86 -10.95
C MET A 299 -11.53 -4.52 -12.07
N LYS A 300 -11.05 -4.36 -13.30
CA LYS A 300 -11.89 -4.11 -14.49
C LYS A 300 -12.85 -5.27 -14.77
N ALA A 301 -12.39 -6.52 -14.68
CA ALA A 301 -13.22 -7.72 -14.85
C ALA A 301 -14.40 -7.78 -13.88
N ARG A 302 -14.26 -7.11 -12.74
CA ARG A 302 -15.26 -7.05 -11.65
C ARG A 302 -16.08 -5.77 -11.65
N LEU A 303 -15.98 -4.97 -12.71
CA LEU A 303 -16.72 -3.72 -12.88
C LEU A 303 -16.50 -2.73 -11.73
N VAL A 304 -15.28 -2.69 -11.19
CA VAL A 304 -14.88 -1.68 -10.21
C VAL A 304 -14.62 -0.38 -10.96
N SER A 305 -15.24 0.72 -10.52
CA SER A 305 -14.97 2.04 -11.11
C SER A 305 -14.00 2.91 -10.30
N LYS A 306 -13.91 2.69 -8.98
CA LYS A 306 -13.02 3.46 -8.10
C LYS A 306 -11.94 2.54 -7.52
N VAL A 307 -10.69 2.93 -7.68
CA VAL A 307 -9.54 2.11 -7.29
C VAL A 307 -8.64 2.86 -6.35
N VAL A 308 -8.28 2.23 -5.21
CA VAL A 308 -7.24 2.73 -4.31
C VAL A 308 -5.97 1.89 -4.48
N LEU A 309 -4.90 2.56 -4.91
CA LEU A 309 -3.55 2.03 -5.06
C LEU A 309 -2.63 2.68 -4.01
N GLY A 310 -1.33 2.50 -4.17
CA GLY A 310 -0.30 3.20 -3.40
C GLY A 310 1.10 2.85 -3.89
N ALA A 311 2.11 3.17 -3.08
CA ALA A 311 3.53 2.89 -3.34
C ALA A 311 3.87 1.39 -3.20
N TRP A 312 3.32 0.57 -4.09
CA TRP A 312 3.37 -0.89 -4.00
C TRP A 312 4.81 -1.42 -4.07
N GLY A 313 5.27 -1.96 -2.94
CA GLY A 313 6.61 -2.55 -2.80
C GLY A 313 7.72 -1.58 -2.38
N CYS A 314 7.42 -0.30 -2.15
CA CYS A 314 8.42 0.72 -1.80
C CYS A 314 8.89 0.70 -0.34
N GLY A 315 8.14 0.04 0.57
CA GLY A 315 8.55 -0.16 1.95
C GLY A 315 9.43 -1.40 2.12
N ALA A 316 8.97 -2.36 2.92
CA ALA A 316 9.71 -3.58 3.28
C ALA A 316 10.26 -4.44 2.11
N TYR A 317 9.86 -4.19 0.86
CA TYR A 317 10.30 -4.94 -0.33
C TYR A 317 11.37 -4.20 -1.14
N GLY A 318 11.72 -2.96 -0.78
CA GLY A 318 12.88 -2.25 -1.33
C GLY A 318 12.77 -1.89 -2.81
N ASN A 319 11.56 -1.69 -3.34
CA ASN A 319 11.42 -1.17 -4.70
C ASN A 319 11.66 0.35 -4.71
N PRO A 320 12.41 0.90 -5.67
CA PRO A 320 12.59 2.35 -5.75
C PRO A 320 11.27 3.05 -6.05
N VAL A 321 10.93 4.07 -5.24
CA VAL A 321 9.77 4.95 -5.47
C VAL A 321 9.73 5.53 -6.90
N PRO A 322 10.85 6.00 -7.50
CA PRO A 322 10.84 6.52 -8.87
C PRO A 322 10.36 5.49 -9.90
N GLU A 323 10.82 4.23 -9.79
CA GLU A 323 10.44 3.15 -10.71
C GLU A 323 8.97 2.79 -10.58
N ILE A 324 8.45 2.70 -9.35
CA ILE A 324 7.04 2.36 -9.10
C ILE A 324 6.10 3.48 -9.57
N ALA A 325 6.42 4.75 -9.31
CA ALA A 325 5.63 5.88 -9.78
C ALA A 325 5.57 5.93 -11.33
N ARG A 326 6.73 5.81 -12.00
CA ARG A 326 6.82 5.77 -13.47
C ARG A 326 6.10 4.54 -14.05
N ALA A 327 6.20 3.38 -13.39
CA ALA A 327 5.53 2.15 -13.84
C ALA A 327 4.00 2.30 -13.77
N TRP A 328 3.45 2.82 -12.67
CA TRP A 328 2.01 3.10 -12.58
C TRP A 328 1.56 4.12 -13.62
N LYS A 329 2.30 5.22 -13.80
CA LYS A 329 2.02 6.23 -14.84
C LYS A 329 1.98 5.59 -16.24
N LYS A 330 2.97 4.76 -16.56
CA LYS A 330 3.05 4.03 -17.84
C LYS A 330 1.91 3.05 -18.03
N VAL A 331 1.46 2.37 -16.98
CA VAL A 331 0.33 1.43 -17.04
C VAL A 331 -0.98 2.17 -17.23
N LEU A 332 -1.23 3.25 -16.49
CA LEU A 332 -2.51 3.98 -16.49
C LEU A 332 -2.68 4.90 -17.70
N LEU A 333 -1.62 5.60 -18.12
CA LEU A 333 -1.67 6.60 -19.19
C LEU A 333 -1.02 6.13 -20.51
N GLY A 334 -0.26 5.05 -20.49
CA GLY A 334 0.51 4.59 -21.65
C GLY A 334 1.75 5.43 -21.94
N ASN A 335 2.47 5.09 -23.01
CA ASN A 335 3.58 5.91 -23.53
C ASN A 335 3.06 6.85 -24.64
N THR A 336 3.32 8.15 -24.50
CA THR A 336 3.03 9.16 -25.54
C THR A 336 3.98 9.08 -26.74
N THR A 337 5.18 8.50 -26.59
CA THR A 337 6.30 8.75 -27.52
C THR A 337 6.66 7.61 -28.48
N ASN A 338 6.11 6.39 -28.37
CA ASN A 338 6.43 5.31 -29.31
C ASN A 338 5.33 4.24 -29.37
N ARG A 339 4.29 4.51 -30.16
CA ARG A 339 3.21 3.56 -30.38
C ARG A 339 3.55 2.65 -31.56
N LYS A 340 3.89 1.38 -31.30
CA LYS A 340 4.00 0.37 -32.36
C LYS A 340 2.65 0.27 -33.09
N LYS A 341 2.69 0.37 -34.42
CA LYS A 341 1.51 0.52 -35.31
C LYS A 341 0.48 -0.62 -35.23
N ASN A 342 0.80 -1.76 -34.58
CA ASN A 342 0.00 -2.99 -34.61
C ASN A 342 -0.48 -3.55 -33.25
N SER A 343 -0.23 -2.90 -32.11
CA SER A 343 -0.82 -3.36 -30.82
C SER A 343 -2.02 -2.50 -30.44
N LYS A 344 -3.21 -3.11 -30.29
CA LYS A 344 -4.35 -2.43 -29.65
C LYS A 344 -3.94 -2.10 -28.21
N PRO A 345 -3.86 -0.81 -27.81
CA PRO A 345 -3.51 -0.47 -26.45
C PRO A 345 -4.58 -1.04 -25.52
N GLU A 346 -4.12 -1.57 -24.39
CA GLU A 346 -5.01 -1.89 -23.29
C GLU A 346 -5.56 -0.57 -22.73
N ASP A 347 -6.88 -0.52 -22.50
CA ASP A 347 -7.55 0.62 -21.88
C ASP A 347 -8.16 0.20 -20.54
N TRP A 348 -8.40 1.20 -19.70
CA TRP A 348 -8.99 1.02 -18.38
C TRP A 348 -10.43 1.51 -18.33
N SER A 349 -11.15 1.45 -19.47
CA SER A 349 -12.57 1.83 -19.53
C SER A 349 -13.38 1.12 -18.44
N GLY A 350 -14.29 1.85 -17.79
CA GLY A 350 -15.05 1.38 -16.63
C GLY A 350 -14.41 1.76 -15.29
N ILE A 351 -13.10 2.01 -15.23
CA ILE A 351 -12.44 2.65 -14.10
C ILE A 351 -12.52 4.17 -14.31
N GLU A 352 -13.23 4.85 -13.42
CA GLU A 352 -13.49 6.29 -13.45
C GLU A 352 -12.45 7.05 -12.61
N GLU A 353 -11.98 6.46 -11.51
CA GLU A 353 -11.18 7.15 -10.51
C GLU A 353 -10.10 6.22 -9.93
N VAL A 354 -8.85 6.67 -9.95
CA VAL A 354 -7.69 6.01 -9.31
C VAL A 354 -7.09 6.97 -8.29
N VAL A 355 -6.96 6.51 -7.05
CA VAL A 355 -6.33 7.28 -5.97
C VAL A 355 -5.14 6.51 -5.43
N PHE A 356 -3.97 7.15 -5.39
CA PHE A 356 -2.80 6.64 -4.69
C PHE A 356 -2.87 7.06 -3.22
N ALA A 357 -3.15 6.13 -2.31
CA ALA A 357 -3.12 6.37 -0.88
C ALA A 357 -1.72 6.06 -0.35
N ILE A 358 -0.95 7.09 0.00
CA ILE A 358 0.41 6.98 0.54
C ILE A 358 0.46 7.75 1.85
N LYS A 359 0.48 7.02 2.96
CA LYS A 359 0.42 7.59 4.31
C LYS A 359 1.67 8.41 4.66
N ASP A 360 2.84 7.89 4.30
CA ASP A 360 4.11 8.57 4.57
C ASP A 360 4.27 9.79 3.66
N ARG A 361 4.46 10.96 4.25
CA ARG A 361 4.48 12.24 3.54
C ARG A 361 5.68 12.36 2.61
N LYS A 362 6.88 12.00 3.08
CA LYS A 362 8.10 12.04 2.26
C LYS A 362 7.99 11.13 1.04
N MET A 363 7.46 9.92 1.23
CA MET A 363 7.21 8.98 0.16
C MET A 363 6.12 9.47 -0.80
N ALA A 364 5.07 10.11 -0.30
CA ALA A 364 4.02 10.70 -1.12
C ALA A 364 4.55 11.83 -2.01
N GLU A 365 5.34 12.74 -1.44
CA GLU A 365 6.01 13.83 -2.15
C GLU A 365 6.98 13.30 -3.21
N ALA A 366 7.81 12.31 -2.86
CA ALA A 366 8.68 11.65 -3.82
C ALA A 366 7.89 10.98 -4.95
N PHE A 367 6.83 10.23 -4.62
CA PHE A 367 5.97 9.59 -5.61
C PHE A 367 5.33 10.60 -6.57
N ALA A 368 4.85 11.72 -6.06
CA ALA A 368 4.28 12.82 -6.85
C ALA A 368 5.34 13.48 -7.76
N ARG A 369 6.52 13.77 -7.22
CA ARG A 369 7.66 14.33 -7.97
C ARG A 369 8.01 13.47 -9.19
N TYR A 370 8.11 12.16 -9.01
CA TYR A 370 8.45 11.23 -10.10
C TYR A 370 7.30 10.89 -11.04
N TRP A 371 6.05 11.06 -10.59
CA TRP A 371 4.91 11.04 -11.49
C TRP A 371 4.90 12.27 -12.42
N GLY A 372 5.21 13.45 -11.88
CA GLY A 372 5.20 14.72 -12.59
C GLY A 372 3.91 15.54 -12.38
N PRO A 373 3.79 16.71 -13.02
CA PRO A 373 2.83 17.77 -12.67
C PRO A 373 1.36 17.40 -12.91
N ASP A 374 1.08 16.30 -13.63
CA ASP A 374 -0.27 15.85 -13.92
C ASP A 374 -0.95 15.13 -12.73
N LEU A 375 -0.24 14.90 -11.62
CA LEU A 375 -0.80 14.29 -10.41
C LEU A 375 -1.26 15.35 -9.42
N GLU A 376 -2.57 15.44 -9.24
CA GLU A 376 -3.15 16.22 -8.14
C GLU A 376 -2.79 15.53 -6.81
N VAL A 377 -2.21 16.29 -5.88
CA VAL A 377 -1.90 15.83 -4.52
C VAL A 377 -2.86 16.53 -3.55
N GLU A 378 -3.67 15.74 -2.87
CA GLU A 378 -4.60 16.21 -1.84
C GLU A 378 -4.08 15.81 -0.46
N GLU A 379 -3.97 16.80 0.43
CA GLU A 379 -3.73 16.53 1.85
C GLU A 379 -4.98 15.91 2.47
N GLY A 380 -4.79 14.84 3.27
CA GLY A 380 -5.87 14.21 4.00
C GLY A 380 -6.42 15.11 5.12
N PRO A 381 -7.59 14.80 5.70
CA PRO A 381 -8.05 15.49 6.90
C PRO A 381 -6.97 15.41 7.99
N SER A 382 -6.44 16.57 8.37
CA SER A 382 -5.44 16.76 9.42
C SER A 382 -6.03 16.34 10.76
N LYS A 383 -5.92 15.06 11.10
CA LYS A 383 -5.81 14.68 12.50
C LYS A 383 -4.31 14.64 12.77
N ASP A 384 -3.82 15.67 13.45
CA ASP A 384 -2.43 15.79 13.87
C ASP A 384 -1.97 14.47 14.51
N VAL A 385 -1.14 13.72 13.80
CA VAL A 385 -0.36 12.65 14.42
C VAL A 385 0.96 12.55 13.68
N GLU A 386 2.06 12.67 14.42
CA GLU A 386 3.45 12.37 14.07
C GLU A 386 3.64 10.87 13.70
N GLU A 387 2.80 10.31 12.83
CA GLU A 387 2.73 8.87 12.56
C GLU A 387 3.89 8.35 11.70
N GLY A 388 4.62 9.22 11.00
CA GLY A 388 5.81 8.82 10.21
C GLY A 388 7.05 8.60 11.07
N ALA A 389 7.20 9.39 12.15
CA ALA A 389 8.36 9.29 13.05
C ALA A 389 8.33 7.98 13.86
N ASP A 390 7.15 7.53 14.28
CA ASP A 390 6.99 6.33 15.10
C ASP A 390 7.28 5.03 14.34
N GLU A 391 6.97 4.96 13.04
CA GLU A 391 7.20 3.78 12.18
C GLU A 391 8.69 3.65 11.81
N GLU A 392 9.33 4.74 11.38
CA GLU A 392 10.77 4.76 11.09
C GLU A 392 11.59 4.52 12.38
N HIS A 393 11.21 5.14 13.49
CA HIS A 393 11.82 4.90 14.80
C HIS A 393 11.62 3.46 15.29
N ASP A 394 10.47 2.83 15.02
CA ASP A 394 10.23 1.41 15.36
C ASP A 394 11.10 0.46 14.52
N GLU A 395 11.27 0.72 13.23
CA GLU A 395 12.10 -0.10 12.34
C GLU A 395 13.59 0.05 12.68
N VAL A 396 14.05 1.28 12.88
CA VAL A 396 15.43 1.57 13.30
C VAL A 396 15.70 0.94 14.68
N ALA A 397 14.80 1.09 15.65
CA ALA A 397 15.01 0.52 16.97
C ALA A 397 14.92 -1.03 16.98
N ALA A 398 14.09 -1.63 16.10
CA ALA A 398 14.07 -3.08 15.92
C ALA A 398 15.36 -3.60 15.26
N LEU A 399 15.93 -2.83 14.33
CA LEU A 399 17.22 -3.11 13.71
C LEU A 399 18.37 -2.98 14.72
N GLU A 400 18.38 -1.90 15.53
CA GLU A 400 19.34 -1.70 16.63
C GLU A 400 19.29 -2.85 17.65
N ALA A 401 18.09 -3.27 18.07
CA ALA A 401 17.92 -4.38 19.01
C ALA A 401 18.46 -5.72 18.44
N ARG A 402 18.24 -5.97 17.14
CA ARG A 402 18.73 -7.17 16.47
C ARG A 402 20.25 -7.15 16.28
N ILE A 403 20.83 -5.98 16.03
CA ILE A 403 22.29 -5.78 16.01
C ILE A 403 22.86 -6.08 17.39
N ALA A 404 22.31 -5.51 18.46
CA ALA A 404 22.78 -5.74 19.83
C ALA A 404 22.72 -7.23 20.23
N GLU A 405 21.65 -7.94 19.87
CA GLU A 405 21.53 -9.38 20.11
C GLU A 405 22.62 -10.17 19.35
N LEU A 406 22.83 -9.87 18.07
CA LEU A 406 23.84 -10.55 17.24
C LEU A 406 25.26 -10.23 17.68
N GLU A 407 25.53 -9.04 18.23
CA GLU A 407 26.82 -8.69 18.84
C GLU A 407 27.12 -9.55 20.06
N ILE A 408 26.12 -9.75 20.94
CA ILE A 408 26.25 -10.65 22.09
C ILE A 408 26.52 -12.08 21.62
N GLN A 409 25.76 -12.58 20.64
CA GLN A 409 25.97 -13.92 20.08
C GLN A 409 27.33 -14.09 19.39
N ALA A 410 27.83 -13.07 18.69
CA ALA A 410 29.15 -13.08 18.07
C ALA A 410 30.26 -13.12 19.13
N SER A 411 30.12 -12.36 20.22
CA SER A 411 31.08 -12.36 21.33
C SER A 411 31.12 -13.66 22.14
N GLN A 412 30.01 -14.41 22.14
CA GLN A 412 29.87 -15.69 22.85
C GLN A 412 30.10 -16.91 21.92
N ALA A 413 30.38 -16.68 20.63
CA ALA A 413 30.57 -17.73 19.66
C ALA A 413 31.81 -18.58 19.99
N SER A 414 31.62 -19.89 20.13
CA SER A 414 32.69 -20.84 20.51
C SER A 414 33.61 -21.25 19.36
N THR A 415 33.27 -20.91 18.10
CA THR A 415 34.06 -21.28 16.92
C THR A 415 34.37 -20.07 16.04
N PRO A 416 35.61 -19.94 15.54
CA PRO A 416 36.01 -18.80 14.69
C PRO A 416 35.14 -18.64 13.45
N VAL A 417 34.69 -19.75 12.85
CA VAL A 417 33.85 -19.75 11.65
C VAL A 417 32.47 -19.13 11.92
N LEU A 418 31.87 -19.44 13.07
CA LEU A 418 30.57 -18.90 13.46
C LEU A 418 30.68 -17.41 13.85
N GLN A 419 31.78 -17.03 14.51
CA GLN A 419 32.08 -15.64 14.82
C GLN A 419 32.19 -14.79 13.54
N THR A 420 33.01 -15.21 12.57
CA THR A 420 33.16 -14.50 11.29
C THR A 420 31.84 -14.45 10.49
N GLY A 421 31.03 -15.50 10.56
CA GLY A 421 29.70 -15.52 9.94
C GLY A 421 28.75 -14.47 10.54
N LEU A 422 28.71 -14.36 11.87
CA LEU A 422 27.88 -13.38 12.57
C LEU A 422 28.39 -11.94 12.37
N GLU A 423 29.70 -11.73 12.35
CA GLU A 423 30.32 -10.42 12.08
C GLU A 423 29.97 -9.90 10.67
N ASN A 424 29.92 -10.77 9.66
CA ASN A 424 29.50 -10.40 8.31
C ASN A 424 28.02 -10.01 8.24
N ILE A 425 27.15 -10.72 8.98
CA ILE A 425 25.72 -10.38 9.08
C ILE A 425 25.55 -9.04 9.81
N LEU A 426 26.30 -8.82 10.90
CA LEU A 426 26.31 -7.56 11.65
C LEU A 426 26.72 -6.38 10.77
N LYS A 427 27.74 -6.55 9.92
CA LYS A 427 28.17 -5.52 8.98
C LYS A 427 27.06 -5.13 7.99
N GLY A 428 26.32 -6.13 7.48
CA GLY A 428 25.20 -5.89 6.58
C GLY A 428 23.99 -5.21 7.24
N LEU A 429 23.72 -5.52 8.52
CA LEU A 429 22.64 -4.88 9.28
C LEU A 429 23.01 -3.46 9.74
N LYS A 430 24.27 -3.21 10.16
CA LYS A 430 24.74 -1.88 10.53
C LYS A 430 24.72 -0.90 9.36
N ALA A 431 24.94 -1.37 8.14
CA ALA A 431 24.84 -0.55 6.93
C ALA A 431 23.39 -0.10 6.60
N GLN A 432 22.39 -0.68 7.27
CA GLN A 432 20.98 -0.29 7.14
C GLN A 432 20.54 0.74 8.21
N LEU A 433 21.41 1.09 9.17
CA LEU A 433 21.10 2.15 10.14
C LEU A 433 21.31 3.54 9.51
N PRO A 434 20.41 4.50 9.75
CA PRO A 434 20.64 5.89 9.36
C PRO A 434 21.88 6.44 10.09
N GLN A 435 22.70 7.22 9.39
CA GLN A 435 23.88 7.85 9.99
C GLN A 435 23.41 8.88 11.03
N LYS A 436 23.65 8.61 12.32
CA LYS A 436 23.43 9.61 13.38
C LYS A 436 24.43 10.75 13.17
N GLU A 437 23.95 11.94 12.85
CA GLU A 437 24.74 13.14 13.08
C GLU A 437 25.10 13.21 14.57
N ALA A 438 26.37 13.49 14.85
CA ALA A 438 26.85 13.62 16.21
C ALA A 438 26.13 14.79 16.90
N PRO A 439 25.66 14.65 18.15
CA PRO A 439 25.03 15.76 18.86
C PRO A 439 26.02 16.93 18.98
N GLY A 440 25.65 18.03 18.32
CA GLY A 440 26.42 19.26 18.23
C GLY A 440 26.76 19.86 19.59
N ALA A 441 27.94 20.48 19.63
CA ALA A 441 28.42 21.29 20.73
C ALA A 441 27.37 22.33 21.14
N VAL A 442 27.10 22.39 22.44
CA VAL A 442 26.27 23.43 23.06
C VAL A 442 26.92 24.79 22.77
N ARG A 443 26.26 25.58 21.92
CA ARG A 443 26.57 26.99 21.70
C ARG A 443 26.04 27.75 22.92
N ILE A 444 26.94 28.26 23.74
CA ILE A 444 26.62 29.15 24.86
C ILE A 444 26.19 30.47 24.23
N GLU A 445 24.92 30.84 24.40
CA GLU A 445 24.45 32.18 24.07
C GLU A 445 24.88 33.15 25.17
N GLU A 446 25.72 34.13 24.81
CA GLU A 446 25.99 35.31 25.64
C GLU A 446 24.71 36.15 25.69
N PHE A 447 24.19 36.34 26.91
CA PHE A 447 23.13 37.30 27.19
C PHE A 447 23.72 38.72 27.18
N ASP A 448 23.43 39.49 26.14
CA ASP A 448 23.65 40.93 26.15
C ASP A 448 22.63 41.61 27.07
N ALA A 449 23.14 42.27 28.11
CA ALA A 449 22.38 43.11 29.02
C ALA A 449 22.06 44.44 28.33
N ILE A 450 20.77 44.67 28.04
CA ILE A 450 20.26 45.99 27.68
C ILE A 450 19.75 46.66 28.97
N ASP A 451 20.52 47.64 29.45
CA ASP A 451 20.12 48.63 30.45
C ASP A 451 18.90 49.41 29.94
N ALA A 452 17.76 49.23 30.59
CA ALA A 452 16.62 50.14 30.50
C ALA A 452 16.68 51.09 31.69
N LEU A 453 17.10 52.32 31.41
CA LEU A 453 16.88 53.49 32.25
C LEU A 453 15.37 53.71 32.37
N ASP A 454 14.82 53.55 33.57
CA ASP A 454 13.50 54.08 33.92
C ASP A 454 13.68 55.21 34.94
N THR A 455 13.21 56.36 34.50
CA THR A 455 13.08 57.62 35.23
C THR A 455 11.84 57.61 36.12
N ASP A 456 11.96 58.38 37.20
CA ASP A 456 10.90 59.09 37.93
C ASP A 456 10.21 58.43 39.15
N ASP A 457 10.47 59.12 40.27
CA ASP A 457 9.53 59.68 41.25
C ASP A 457 9.15 58.93 42.55
N GLU A 458 9.38 59.71 43.62
CA GLU A 458 8.98 59.67 45.06
C GLU A 458 9.76 58.79 46.06
#